data_AF-A0A537AVS3-F1
#
_entry.id   AF-A0A537AVS3-F1
#
_cell.length_a   1.000
_cell.length_b   1.000
_cell.length_c   1.000
_cell.angle_alpha   90.00
_cell.angle_beta   90.00
_cell.angle_gamma   90.00
#
_symmetry.space_group_name_H-M   'P 1'
#
loop_
_entity.id
_entity.type
_entity.pdbx_description
1 polymer ?
#
loop_
_entity_poly.entity_id
_entity_poly.type
_entity_poly.pdbx_seq_one_letter_code
_entity_poly.pdbx_strand_id
1 'polypeptide(L)'
;MAYIRKLGKDRWRAQVERAGVRRSAVRETRRAAEDWAAREEAALLDAKRGVYPANTLRDAMEKYAREVSPTKRRERNESNRLTAFCRDFPQIADKVISDIRTPDLARWRDARLAKVTPASVERDLRLISHVFATPPCAAGWHH
;
A
#
# COMPACT_ATOMS: atom_id res chain seq x y z
N MET A 1 -0.02 5.23 22.68
CA MET A 1 -0.85 5.12 23.90
C MET A 1 -2.29 5.15 23.46
N ALA A 2 -3.07 4.17 23.90
CA ALA A 2 -4.50 4.08 23.63
C ALA A 2 -5.30 4.58 24.84
N TYR A 3 -6.36 5.34 24.58
CA TYR A 3 -7.29 5.89 25.56
C TYR A 3 -8.70 5.43 25.23
N ILE A 4 -9.39 4.83 26.19
CA ILE A 4 -10.76 4.34 26.02
C ILE A 4 -11.66 5.10 26.98
N ARG A 5 -12.69 5.73 26.45
CA ARG A 5 -13.63 6.55 27.20
C ARG A 5 -15.06 6.14 26.89
N LYS A 6 -15.87 5.96 27.94
CA LYS A 6 -17.32 5.75 27.82
C LYS A 6 -18.00 7.08 27.47
N LEU A 7 -18.81 7.12 26.41
CA LEU A 7 -19.60 8.30 26.03
C LEU A 7 -21.07 8.21 26.48
N GLY A 8 -21.61 7.00 26.69
CA GLY A 8 -23.02 6.83 27.06
C GLY A 8 -23.39 5.36 27.29
N LYS A 9 -24.69 5.08 27.32
CA LYS A 9 -25.21 3.70 27.32
C LYS A 9 -24.79 3.04 26.00
N ASP A 10 -24.01 1.97 26.10
CA ASP A 10 -23.51 1.18 24.97
C ASP A 10 -22.72 1.96 23.92
N ARG A 11 -21.95 2.98 24.34
CA ARG A 11 -21.06 3.74 23.45
C ARG A 11 -19.70 3.98 24.10
N TRP A 12 -18.67 3.46 23.46
CA TRP A 12 -17.28 3.51 23.87
C TRP A 12 -16.45 4.16 22.77
N ARG A 13 -15.71 5.22 23.11
CA ARG A 13 -14.75 5.84 22.19
C ARG A 13 -13.36 5.34 22.53
N ALA A 14 -12.67 4.81 21.54
CA ALA A 14 -11.25 4.56 21.59
C ALA A 14 -10.51 5.69 20.84
N GLN A 15 -9.41 6.14 21.41
CA GLN A 15 -8.49 7.11 20.82
C GLN A 15 -7.10 6.51 20.88
N VAL A 16 -6.36 6.52 19.78
CA VAL A 16 -4.99 6.05 19.71
C VAL A 16 -4.13 7.19 19.21
N GLU A 17 -3.05 7.44 19.92
CA GLU A 17 -2.02 8.40 19.52
C GLU A 17 -0.66 7.71 19.53
N ARG A 18 -0.05 7.64 18.35
CA ARG A 18 1.29 7.09 18.14
C ARG A 18 1.96 7.82 16.99
N ALA A 19 3.25 8.11 17.15
CA ALA A 19 4.12 8.69 16.11
C ALA A 19 3.60 10.01 15.49
N GLY A 20 2.87 10.83 16.25
CA GLY A 20 2.30 12.09 15.78
C GLY A 20 0.98 11.95 15.01
N VAL A 21 0.48 10.73 14.81
CA VAL A 21 -0.84 10.48 14.21
C VAL A 21 -1.84 10.13 15.29
N ARG A 22 -2.97 10.84 15.30
CA ARG A 22 -4.09 10.61 16.22
C ARG A 22 -5.30 10.07 15.48
N ARG A 23 -5.83 8.95 15.94
CA ARG A 23 -7.05 8.32 15.41
C ARG A 23 -8.06 8.12 16.53
N SER A 24 -9.35 8.22 16.19
CA SER A 24 -10.42 7.97 17.16
C SER A 24 -11.60 7.27 16.50
N ALA A 25 -12.19 6.30 17.17
CA ALA A 25 -13.39 5.62 16.74
C ALA A 25 -14.36 5.41 17.90
N VAL A 26 -15.64 5.28 17.57
CA VAL A 26 -16.70 4.93 18.53
C VAL A 26 -17.21 3.53 18.21
N ARG A 27 -17.37 2.70 19.24
CA ARG A 27 -17.85 1.32 19.18
C ARG A 27 -18.94 1.12 20.21
N GLU A 28 -19.78 0.12 19.98
CA GLU A 28 -20.94 -0.15 20.80
C GLU A 28 -20.55 -0.88 22.10
N THR A 29 -19.50 -1.70 22.06
CA THR A 29 -19.00 -2.43 23.22
C THR A 29 -17.59 -2.00 23.61
N ARG A 30 -17.28 -2.13 24.90
CA ARG A 30 -15.95 -1.85 25.45
C ARG A 30 -14.89 -2.72 24.76
N ARG A 31 -15.18 -4.01 24.62
CA ARG A 31 -14.28 -4.99 24.01
C ARG A 31 -13.99 -4.66 22.55
N ALA A 32 -15.00 -4.26 21.77
CA ALA A 32 -14.79 -3.80 20.40
C ALA A 32 -13.96 -2.50 20.31
N ALA A 33 -14.06 -1.62 21.31
CA ALA A 33 -13.21 -0.43 21.40
C ALA A 33 -11.76 -0.79 21.75
N GLU A 34 -11.54 -1.75 22.64
CA GLU A 34 -10.23 -2.30 23.00
C GLU A 34 -9.58 -3.01 21.81
N ASP A 35 -10.30 -3.90 21.13
CA ASP A 35 -9.82 -4.61 19.93
C ASP A 35 -9.48 -3.63 18.79
N TRP A 36 -10.31 -2.61 18.58
CA TRP A 36 -10.02 -1.57 17.58
C TRP A 36 -8.78 -0.76 17.97
N ALA A 37 -8.63 -0.40 19.25
CA ALA A 37 -7.47 0.35 19.71
C ALA A 37 -6.17 -0.45 19.57
N ALA A 38 -6.20 -1.74 19.87
CA ALA A 38 -5.05 -2.64 19.72
C ALA A 38 -4.66 -2.82 18.23
N ARG A 39 -5.65 -3.01 17.34
CA ARG A 39 -5.42 -3.08 15.89
C ARG A 39 -4.84 -1.78 15.34
N GLU A 40 -5.38 -0.64 15.74
CA GLU A 40 -4.91 0.67 15.27
C GLU A 40 -3.53 1.01 15.84
N GLU A 41 -3.23 0.64 17.10
CA GLU A 41 -1.90 0.81 17.66
C GLU A 41 -0.87 -0.08 16.96
N ALA A 42 -1.21 -1.34 16.64
CA ALA A 42 -0.38 -2.22 15.84
C ALA A 42 -0.15 -1.64 14.43
N ALA A 43 -1.21 -1.17 13.76
CA ALA A 43 -1.10 -0.55 12.43
C ALA A 43 -0.22 0.70 12.43
N LEU A 44 -0.30 1.55 13.47
CA LEU A 44 0.55 2.74 13.60
C LEU A 44 1.99 2.40 14.00
N LEU A 45 2.20 1.33 14.78
CA LEU A 45 3.52 0.82 15.12
C LEU A 45 4.20 0.22 13.87
N ASP A 46 3.44 -0.54 13.09
CA ASP A 46 3.87 -1.12 11.83
C ASP A 46 4.14 -0.03 10.80
N ALA A 47 3.29 1.01 10.70
CA ALA A 47 3.56 2.17 9.85
C ALA A 47 4.88 2.87 10.19
N LYS A 48 5.27 2.91 11.47
CA LYS A 48 6.58 3.43 11.91
C LYS A 48 7.74 2.45 11.68
N ARG A 49 7.47 1.14 11.73
CA ARG A 49 8.43 0.06 11.39
C ARG A 49 8.58 -0.17 9.88
N GLY A 50 7.78 0.51 9.05
CA GLY A 50 7.73 0.29 7.59
C GLY A 50 6.91 -0.95 7.19
N VAL A 51 6.11 -1.49 8.11
CA VAL A 51 5.37 -2.74 7.99
C VAL A 51 3.93 -2.55 7.49
N TYR A 52 3.39 -1.32 7.31
CA TYR A 52 2.31 -1.07 6.32
C TYR A 52 1.89 0.40 6.13
N PRO A 53 1.31 0.75 4.95
CA PRO A 53 -0.04 0.31 4.60
C PRO A 53 -0.10 -0.58 3.37
N ALA A 54 -1.00 -1.56 3.43
CA ALA A 54 -2.00 -2.01 2.44
C ALA A 54 -1.54 -2.37 1.03
N ASN A 55 -0.97 -1.33 0.47
CA ASN A 55 -1.57 -0.60 -0.62
C ASN A 55 -0.58 0.48 -1.07
N THR A 56 0.71 0.41 -0.71
CA THR A 56 1.71 1.21 -1.44
C THR A 56 1.99 0.54 -2.77
N LEU A 57 2.38 1.32 -3.77
CA LEU A 57 2.67 0.77 -5.08
C LEU A 57 3.85 -0.21 -5.03
N ARG A 58 4.87 0.08 -4.22
CA ARG A 58 6.01 -0.80 -3.96
C ARG A 58 5.54 -2.16 -3.48
N ASP A 59 4.69 -2.19 -2.46
CA ASP A 59 4.21 -3.45 -1.87
C ASP A 59 3.41 -4.27 -2.89
N ALA A 60 2.49 -3.63 -3.62
CA ALA A 60 1.75 -4.29 -4.69
C ALA A 60 2.65 -4.81 -5.81
N MET A 61 3.70 -4.08 -6.17
CA MET A 61 4.67 -4.50 -7.17
C MET A 61 5.52 -5.69 -6.70
N GLU A 62 6.04 -5.65 -5.47
CA GLU A 62 6.82 -6.77 -4.92
C GLU A 62 5.95 -8.01 -4.72
N LYS A 63 4.70 -7.85 -4.29
CA LYS A 63 3.75 -8.95 -4.15
C LYS A 63 3.35 -9.52 -5.52
N TYR A 64 3.11 -8.68 -6.51
CA TYR A 64 2.89 -9.11 -7.90
C TYR A 64 4.08 -9.88 -8.47
N ALA A 65 5.31 -9.43 -8.18
CA ALA A 65 6.53 -10.14 -8.56
C ALA A 65 6.63 -11.52 -7.89
N ARG A 66 6.21 -11.64 -6.62
CA ARG A 66 6.24 -12.90 -5.87
C ARG A 66 5.14 -13.89 -6.25
N GLU A 67 3.92 -13.41 -6.46
CA GLU A 67 2.72 -14.27 -6.61
C GLU A 67 2.31 -14.48 -8.07
N VAL A 68 2.39 -13.44 -8.90
CA VAL A 68 1.89 -13.48 -10.29
C VAL A 68 3.01 -13.77 -11.28
N SER A 69 4.18 -13.16 -11.11
CA SER A 69 5.31 -13.36 -12.02
C SER A 69 5.76 -14.82 -12.19
N PRO A 70 5.83 -15.69 -11.16
CA PRO A 70 6.29 -17.08 -11.36
C PRO A 70 5.34 -17.95 -12.20
N THR A 71 4.08 -17.53 -12.40
CA THR A 71 3.15 -18.21 -13.31
C THR A 71 3.35 -17.81 -14.78
N LYS A 72 4.18 -16.79 -15.05
CA LYS A 72 4.43 -16.26 -16.39
C LYS A 72 5.80 -16.70 -16.91
N ARG A 73 5.84 -17.08 -18.19
CA ARG A 73 7.04 -17.57 -18.91
C ARG A 73 8.22 -16.57 -19.04
N ARG A 74 8.11 -15.36 -18.47
CA ARG A 74 9.12 -14.28 -18.53
C ARG A 74 9.30 -13.63 -17.14
N GLU A 75 9.30 -14.42 -16.08
CA GLU A 75 9.21 -13.94 -14.70
C GLU A 75 10.37 -13.02 -14.30
N ARG A 76 11.58 -13.36 -14.73
CA ARG A 76 12.80 -12.62 -14.34
C ARG A 76 12.85 -11.21 -14.89
N ASN A 77 12.31 -11.00 -16.10
CA ASN A 77 12.35 -9.70 -16.76
C ASN A 77 11.29 -8.75 -16.19
N GLU A 78 10.11 -9.25 -15.84
CA GLU A 78 9.06 -8.45 -15.18
C GLU A 78 9.49 -8.09 -13.76
N SER A 79 10.00 -9.05 -12.99
CA SER A 79 10.48 -8.83 -11.62
C SER A 79 11.61 -7.79 -11.58
N ASN A 80 12.61 -7.90 -12.45
CA ASN A 80 13.70 -6.93 -12.52
C ASN A 80 13.22 -5.52 -12.89
N ARG A 81 12.19 -5.39 -13.74
CA ARG A 81 11.60 -4.10 -14.11
C ARG A 81 10.85 -3.47 -12.93
N LEU A 82 10.08 -4.26 -12.18
CA LEU A 82 9.37 -3.80 -10.98
C LEU A 82 10.35 -3.37 -9.88
N THR A 83 11.40 -4.15 -9.64
CA THR A 83 12.44 -3.80 -8.67
C THR A 83 13.19 -2.54 -9.10
N ALA A 84 13.54 -2.42 -10.39
CA ALA A 84 14.19 -1.21 -10.92
C ALA A 84 13.28 0.03 -10.81
N PHE A 85 11.97 -0.11 -11.06
CA PHE A 85 11.00 0.96 -10.86
C PHE A 85 10.99 1.43 -9.39
N CYS A 86 10.91 0.49 -8.46
CA CYS A 86 10.87 0.80 -7.02
C CYS A 86 12.17 1.44 -6.52
N ARG A 87 13.31 1.14 -7.14
CA ARG A 87 14.61 1.75 -6.83
C ARG A 87 14.77 3.13 -7.45
N ASP A 88 14.39 3.29 -8.72
CA ASP A 88 14.67 4.51 -9.48
C ASP A 88 13.63 5.62 -9.18
N PHE A 89 12.44 5.26 -8.70
CA PHE A 89 11.32 6.19 -8.43
C PHE A 89 10.64 5.94 -7.07
N PRO A 90 11.38 6.04 -5.94
CA PRO A 90 10.81 5.84 -4.61
C PRO A 90 9.67 6.83 -4.30
N GLN A 91 9.71 8.04 -4.85
CA GLN A 91 8.68 9.06 -4.65
C GLN A 91 7.29 8.70 -5.19
N ILE A 92 7.19 7.68 -6.06
CA ILE A 92 5.92 7.14 -6.57
C ILE A 92 5.70 5.73 -6.02
N ALA A 93 6.75 4.93 -5.90
CA ALA A 93 6.66 3.58 -5.35
C ALA A 93 6.21 3.56 -3.89
N ASP A 94 6.65 4.54 -3.07
CA ASP A 94 6.32 4.61 -1.65
C ASP A 94 4.97 5.30 -1.39
N LYS A 95 4.32 5.83 -2.44
CA LYS A 95 2.95 6.37 -2.34
C LYS A 95 1.93 5.25 -2.19
N VAL A 96 0.86 5.55 -1.47
CA VAL A 96 -0.33 4.71 -1.42
C VAL A 96 -0.99 4.71 -2.80
N ILE A 97 -1.34 3.53 -3.34
CA ILE A 97 -2.02 3.27 -4.61
C ILE A 97 -3.22 4.19 -4.80
N SER A 98 -4.02 4.41 -3.74
CA SER A 98 -5.19 5.30 -3.77
C SER A 98 -4.86 6.79 -3.93
N ASP A 99 -3.62 7.19 -3.61
CA ASP A 99 -3.13 8.56 -3.70
C ASP A 99 -2.31 8.82 -4.98
N ILE A 100 -2.03 7.77 -5.77
CA ILE A 100 -1.35 7.92 -7.05
C ILE A 100 -2.29 8.58 -8.05
N ARG A 101 -1.86 9.74 -8.56
CA ARG A 101 -2.60 10.50 -9.56
C ARG A 101 -1.94 10.39 -10.93
N THR A 102 -2.72 10.60 -11.98
CA THR A 102 -2.24 10.70 -13.37
C THR A 102 -1.00 11.58 -13.56
N PRO A 103 -0.87 12.79 -12.96
CA PRO A 103 0.35 13.59 -13.07
C PRO A 103 1.61 12.93 -12.50
N ASP A 104 1.50 12.09 -11.47
CA ASP A 104 2.65 11.37 -10.92
C ASP A 104 3.17 10.35 -11.95
N LEU A 105 2.26 9.60 -12.58
CA LEU A 105 2.59 8.64 -13.63
C LEU A 105 3.14 9.32 -14.89
N ALA A 106 2.62 10.50 -15.25
CA ALA A 106 3.14 11.27 -16.37
C ALA A 106 4.59 11.72 -16.13
N ARG A 107 4.89 12.24 -14.93
CA ARG A 107 6.26 12.63 -14.54
C ARG A 107 7.22 11.44 -14.59
N TRP A 108 6.77 10.28 -14.12
CA TRP A 108 7.55 9.05 -14.23
C TRP A 108 7.81 8.67 -15.69
N ARG A 109 6.77 8.66 -16.53
CA ARG A 109 6.88 8.33 -17.95
C ARG A 109 7.91 9.21 -18.65
N ASP A 110 7.83 10.52 -18.44
CA ASP A 110 8.72 11.48 -19.11
C ASP A 110 10.17 11.33 -18.62
N ALA A 111 10.37 11.11 -17.31
CA ALA A 111 11.69 10.81 -16.75
C ALA A 111 12.26 9.47 -17.25
N ARG A 112 11.40 8.49 -17.55
CA ARG A 112 11.82 7.18 -18.08
C ARG A 112 12.15 7.26 -19.57
N LEU A 113 11.39 8.01 -20.36
CA LEU A 113 11.64 8.26 -21.78
C LEU A 113 13.00 8.89 -22.05
N ALA A 114 13.54 9.66 -21.09
CA ALA A 114 14.90 10.21 -21.18
C ALA A 114 16.01 9.13 -21.08
N LYS A 115 15.70 7.93 -20.56
CA LYS A 115 16.69 6.89 -20.26
C LYS A 115 16.51 5.61 -21.09
N VAL A 116 15.31 5.33 -21.56
CA VAL A 116 14.99 4.08 -22.28
C VAL A 116 14.15 4.35 -23.51
N THR A 117 14.10 3.36 -24.41
CA THR A 117 13.30 3.45 -25.64
C THR A 117 11.80 3.55 -25.34
N PRO A 118 11.01 4.23 -26.18
CA PRO A 118 9.54 4.32 -26.02
C PRO A 118 8.88 2.94 -25.88
N ALA A 119 9.34 1.95 -26.65
CA ALA A 119 8.85 0.57 -26.57
C ALA A 119 9.13 -0.10 -25.21
N SER A 120 10.16 0.34 -24.48
CA SER A 120 10.44 -0.15 -23.13
C SER A 120 9.51 0.49 -22.10
N VAL A 121 9.25 1.79 -22.23
CA VAL A 121 8.29 2.51 -21.38
C VAL A 121 6.88 1.96 -21.53
N GLU A 122 6.47 1.61 -22.76
CA GLU A 122 5.15 1.01 -23.00
C GLU A 122 5.00 -0.35 -22.30
N ARG A 123 6.05 -1.19 -22.29
CA ARG A 123 6.04 -2.46 -21.55
C ARG A 123 5.93 -2.24 -20.05
N ASP A 124 6.64 -1.25 -19.52
CA ASP A 124 6.59 -0.91 -18.10
C ASP A 124 5.20 -0.37 -17.71
N LEU A 125 4.60 0.48 -18.53
CA LEU A 125 3.23 0.97 -18.35
C LEU A 125 2.20 -0.15 -18.37
N ARG A 126 2.32 -1.10 -19.32
CA ARG A 126 1.44 -2.27 -19.36
C ARG A 126 1.60 -3.10 -18.09
N LEU A 127 2.81 -3.31 -17.61
CA LEU A 127 3.06 -4.06 -16.38
C LEU A 127 2.42 -3.36 -15.16
N ILE A 128 2.62 -2.04 -15.03
CA ILE A 128 2.00 -1.22 -13.98
C ILE A 128 0.47 -1.32 -14.05
N SER A 129 -0.12 -1.23 -15.25
CA SER A 129 -1.56 -1.38 -15.45
C SER A 129 -2.06 -2.75 -15.01
N HIS A 130 -1.30 -3.82 -15.21
CA HIS A 130 -1.68 -5.16 -14.72
C HIS A 130 -1.61 -5.25 -13.19
N VAL A 131 -0.65 -4.58 -12.55
CA VAL A 131 -0.56 -4.50 -11.08
C VAL A 131 -1.81 -3.80 -10.53
N PHE A 132 -2.23 -2.68 -11.12
CA PHE A 132 -3.46 -1.98 -10.72
C PHE A 132 -4.75 -2.75 -11.05
N ALA A 133 -4.77 -3.49 -12.16
CA ALA A 133 -5.93 -4.25 -12.61
C ALA A 133 -6.11 -5.58 -11.87
N THR A 134 -5.07 -6.08 -11.18
CA THR A 134 -5.18 -7.28 -10.35
C THR A 134 -5.76 -6.85 -9.00
N PRO A 135 -7.07 -7.08 -8.75
CA PRO A 135 -7.65 -6.67 -7.50
C PRO A 135 -7.10 -7.55 -6.37
N PRO A 136 -6.99 -7.00 -5.15
CA PRO A 136 -6.65 -7.78 -3.96
C PRO A 136 -7.38 -9.12 -3.88
N CYS A 137 -8.69 -9.11 -4.14
CA CYS A 137 -9.52 -10.30 -3.97
C CYS A 137 -9.10 -11.50 -4.86
N ALA A 138 -8.48 -11.27 -6.02
CA ALA A 138 -8.14 -12.34 -6.97
C ALA A 138 -6.89 -13.17 -6.60
N ALA A 139 -6.07 -12.68 -5.65
CA ALA A 139 -4.81 -13.32 -5.26
C ALA A 139 -4.83 -13.84 -3.79
N GLY A 140 -6.01 -14.02 -3.19
CA GLY A 140 -6.12 -14.53 -1.80
C GLY A 140 -5.80 -13.47 -0.74
N TRP A 141 -6.29 -12.24 -0.90
CA TRP A 141 -6.05 -11.16 0.05
C TRP A 141 -7.12 -11.23 1.13
N HIS A 142 -6.82 -11.99 2.18
CA HIS A 142 -7.62 -12.03 3.40
C HIS A 142 -7.03 -11.10 4.47
N HIS A 143 -7.93 -10.24 4.96
CA HIS A 143 -7.92 -9.35 6.15
C HIS A 143 -7.38 -7.93 5.99
#